data_AF-A0A0F4KYT1-F1
#
_entry.id   AF-A0A0F4KYT1-F1
#
_cell.length_a   1.000
_cell.length_b   1.000
_cell.length_c   1.000
_cell.angle_alpha   90.00
_cell.angle_beta   90.00
_cell.angle_gamma   90.00
#
_symmetry.space_group_name_H-M   'P 1'
#
loop_
_entity.id
_entity.type
_entity.pdbx_description
1 polymer ?
#
loop_
_entity_poly.entity_id
_entity_poly.type
_entity_poly.pdbx_seq_one_letter_code
_entity_poly.pdbx_strand_id
1 'polypeptide(L)'
;MKRDQNYIRYITFLAAFGALAYLSAVFLKIPMISFLKYEPKDVILILGGMVFGPIFSIILSIIVPFFEMITVSSTGIIGFVMNVIAAICFVLPPVLAYSKKKKTKNLIIGLIIGIVMLTAFMLLWNYVLSPIFFGYSRAAVVKMLIPVILPFNLIKGSLNSILVLILYKPIVQALLKSNILRTSDFNIIPQENKLTNYAIVALVIITIILLVLSYLKLI
;
A
#
# COMPACT_ATOMS: atom_id res chain seq x y z
N MET A 1 6.23 14.91 -31.05
CA MET A 1 7.55 14.72 -30.40
C MET A 1 7.53 14.84 -28.87
N LYS A 2 7.35 16.02 -28.25
CA LYS A 2 7.38 16.13 -26.75
C LYS A 2 6.24 15.36 -26.05
N ARG A 3 5.05 15.30 -26.64
CA ARG A 3 3.89 14.53 -26.12
C ARG A 3 4.15 13.03 -26.15
N ASP A 4 4.76 12.55 -27.23
CA ASP A 4 5.07 11.11 -27.42
C ASP A 4 6.15 10.64 -26.45
N GLN A 5 7.17 11.48 -26.18
CA GLN A 5 8.20 11.18 -25.17
C GLN A 5 7.65 11.07 -23.75
N ASN A 6 6.71 11.94 -23.37
CA ASN A 6 6.06 11.87 -22.05
C ASN A 6 5.19 10.62 -21.92
N TYR A 7 4.48 10.24 -22.99
CA TYR A 7 3.67 9.02 -23.02
C TYR A 7 4.53 7.77 -22.89
N ILE A 8 5.60 7.66 -23.70
CA ILE A 8 6.56 6.55 -23.65
C ILE A 8 7.14 6.43 -22.24
N ARG A 9 7.57 7.55 -21.64
CA ARG A 9 8.07 7.56 -20.25
C ARG A 9 7.01 7.04 -19.27
N TYR A 10 5.77 7.50 -19.37
CA TYR A 10 4.69 7.07 -18.47
C TYR A 10 4.46 5.55 -18.54
N ILE A 11 4.35 4.98 -19.74
CA ILE A 11 4.11 3.55 -19.91
C ILE A 11 5.32 2.70 -19.49
N THR A 12 6.55 3.16 -19.75
CA THR A 12 7.77 2.46 -19.33
C THR A 12 7.84 2.37 -17.81
N PHE A 13 7.59 3.47 -17.10
CA PHE A 13 7.57 3.45 -15.64
C PHE A 13 6.39 2.68 -15.08
N LEU A 14 5.21 2.74 -15.72
CA LEU A 14 4.07 1.94 -15.32
C LEU A 14 4.41 0.45 -15.37
N ALA A 15 5.05 -0.01 -16.45
CA ALA A 15 5.51 -1.39 -16.58
C ALA A 15 6.57 -1.74 -15.53
N ALA A 16 7.59 -0.88 -15.34
CA ALA A 16 8.66 -1.13 -14.37
C ALA A 16 8.17 -1.18 -12.92
N PHE A 17 7.35 -0.21 -12.50
CA PHE A 17 6.77 -0.21 -11.16
C PHE A 17 5.78 -1.37 -10.96
N GLY A 18 5.00 -1.71 -11.99
CA GLY A 18 4.12 -2.88 -11.96
C GLY A 18 4.90 -4.19 -11.80
N ALA A 19 5.99 -4.37 -12.54
CA ALA A 19 6.87 -5.52 -12.42
C ALA A 19 7.50 -5.60 -11.03
N LEU A 20 8.05 -4.50 -10.51
CA LEU A 20 8.63 -4.46 -9.16
C LEU A 20 7.59 -4.76 -8.07
N ALA A 21 6.39 -4.20 -8.17
CA ALA A 21 5.30 -4.46 -7.24
C ALA A 21 4.85 -5.92 -7.27
N TYR A 22 4.73 -6.50 -8.48
CA TYR A 22 4.41 -7.91 -8.64
C TYR A 22 5.52 -8.82 -8.08
N LEU A 23 6.80 -8.54 -8.37
CA LEU A 23 7.92 -9.30 -7.80
C LEU A 23 7.94 -9.21 -6.28
N SER A 24 7.69 -8.03 -5.72
CA SER A 24 7.53 -7.82 -4.28
C SER A 24 6.39 -8.68 -3.71
N ALA A 25 5.24 -8.71 -4.39
CA ALA A 25 4.11 -9.55 -4.02
C ALA A 25 4.41 -11.05 -4.12
N VAL A 26 5.33 -11.49 -4.97
CA VAL A 26 5.67 -12.92 -5.11
C VAL A 26 6.74 -13.33 -4.10
N PHE A 27 7.84 -12.58 -4.00
CA PHE A 27 9.05 -12.99 -3.29
C PHE A 27 9.14 -12.46 -1.86
N LEU A 28 8.46 -11.37 -1.52
CA LEU A 28 8.53 -10.73 -0.20
C LEU A 28 7.30 -11.02 0.67
N LYS A 29 6.59 -12.12 0.40
CA LYS A 29 5.42 -12.57 1.17
C LYS A 29 5.86 -13.13 2.53
N ILE A 30 5.44 -12.46 3.60
CA ILE A 30 5.71 -12.89 4.98
C ILE A 30 4.39 -13.43 5.57
N PRO A 31 4.31 -14.74 5.89
CA PRO A 31 3.17 -15.30 6.62
C PRO A 31 3.05 -14.61 7.97
N MET A 32 1.84 -14.15 8.32
CA MET A 32 1.64 -13.36 9.53
C MET A 32 0.63 -14.01 10.48
N ILE A 33 -0.66 -13.97 10.15
CA ILE A 33 -1.72 -14.55 10.99
C ILE A 33 -2.65 -15.36 10.11
N SER A 34 -2.79 -16.66 10.42
CA SER A 34 -3.69 -17.57 9.71
C SER A 34 -3.42 -17.54 8.19
N PHE A 35 -4.43 -17.25 7.38
CA PHE A 35 -4.34 -17.14 5.92
C PHE A 35 -3.80 -15.80 5.42
N LEU A 36 -3.57 -14.82 6.29
CA LEU A 36 -3.18 -13.47 5.91
C LEU A 36 -1.64 -13.35 5.81
N LYS A 37 -1.19 -12.96 4.62
CA LYS A 37 0.22 -12.77 4.27
C LYS A 37 0.49 -11.28 4.09
N TYR A 38 1.54 -10.78 4.72
CA TYR A 38 2.05 -9.44 4.51
C TYR A 38 2.88 -9.39 3.23
N GLU A 39 2.80 -8.26 2.51
CA GLU A 39 3.60 -7.97 1.32
C GLU A 39 3.82 -6.45 1.17
N PRO A 40 5.03 -6.00 0.77
CA PRO A 40 5.35 -4.58 0.66
C PRO A 40 5.01 -3.97 -0.72
N LYS A 41 4.23 -4.65 -1.57
CA LYS A 41 3.90 -4.17 -2.93
C LYS A 41 3.26 -2.78 -2.95
N ASP A 42 2.42 -2.48 -1.97
CA ASP A 42 1.69 -1.20 -1.88
C ASP A 42 2.65 0.00 -1.67
N VAL A 43 3.84 -0.23 -1.11
CA VAL A 43 4.89 0.78 -0.99
C VAL A 43 5.31 1.26 -2.38
N ILE A 44 5.53 0.32 -3.31
CA ILE A 44 5.96 0.60 -4.68
C ILE A 44 4.86 1.37 -5.43
N LEU A 45 3.59 0.98 -5.23
CA LEU A 45 2.43 1.67 -5.79
C LEU A 45 2.32 3.13 -5.30
N ILE A 46 2.50 3.38 -4.00
CA ILE A 46 2.48 4.74 -3.43
C ILE A 46 3.62 5.57 -4.01
N LEU A 47 4.84 5.03 -4.05
CA LEU A 47 6.00 5.75 -4.57
C LEU A 47 5.84 6.10 -6.04
N GLY A 48 5.33 5.17 -6.85
CA GLY A 48 4.97 5.43 -8.25
C GLY A 48 3.89 6.50 -8.38
N GLY A 49 2.83 6.43 -7.57
CA GLY A 49 1.77 7.43 -7.54
C GLY A 49 2.23 8.81 -7.08
N MET A 50 3.22 8.91 -6.19
CA MET A 50 3.80 10.19 -5.78
C MET A 50 4.52 10.90 -6.93
N VAL A 51 5.09 10.12 -7.87
CA VAL A 51 5.78 10.59 -9.07
C VAL A 51 4.80 10.91 -10.21
N PHE A 52 3.94 9.95 -10.56
CA PHE A 52 3.10 10.01 -11.77
C PHE A 52 1.63 10.36 -11.51
N GLY A 53 1.22 10.44 -10.24
CA GLY A 53 -0.11 10.85 -9.80
C GLY A 53 -1.08 9.71 -9.49
N PRO A 54 -2.33 10.04 -9.08
CA PRO A 54 -3.31 9.08 -8.58
C PRO A 54 -3.74 8.01 -9.59
N ILE A 55 -3.91 8.40 -10.86
CA ILE A 55 -4.32 7.47 -11.92
C ILE A 55 -3.28 6.36 -12.12
N PHE A 56 -1.99 6.70 -12.03
CA PHE A 56 -0.91 5.74 -12.11
C PHE A 56 -1.02 4.66 -11.03
N SER A 57 -1.25 5.07 -9.78
CA SER A 57 -1.43 4.13 -8.67
C SER A 57 -2.71 3.30 -8.77
N ILE A 58 -3.80 3.85 -9.31
CA ILE A 58 -5.05 3.09 -9.51
C ILE A 58 -4.82 1.97 -10.54
N ILE A 59 -4.18 2.29 -11.66
CA ILE A 59 -3.88 1.30 -12.70
C ILE A 59 -3.01 0.18 -12.11
N LEU A 60 -1.96 0.50 -11.36
CA LEU A 60 -1.12 -0.50 -10.70
C LEU A 60 -1.86 -1.34 -9.66
N SER A 61 -2.78 -0.72 -8.90
CA SER A 61 -3.61 -1.41 -7.90
C SER A 61 -4.57 -2.42 -8.52
N ILE A 62 -4.78 -2.38 -9.84
CA ILE A 62 -5.59 -3.34 -10.59
C ILE A 62 -4.69 -4.36 -11.29
N ILE A 63 -3.69 -3.89 -12.04
CA ILE A 63 -2.82 -4.74 -12.85
C ILE A 63 -2.00 -5.71 -11.99
N VAL A 64 -1.47 -5.26 -10.86
CA VAL A 64 -0.62 -6.11 -10.01
C VAL A 64 -1.42 -7.27 -9.39
N PRO A 65 -2.57 -7.03 -8.71
CA PRO A 65 -3.42 -8.13 -8.28
C PRO A 65 -3.95 -9.01 -9.41
N PHE A 66 -4.17 -8.45 -10.60
CA PHE A 66 -4.58 -9.24 -11.77
C PHE A 66 -3.49 -10.25 -12.17
N PHE A 67 -2.23 -9.81 -12.24
CA PHE A 67 -1.13 -10.73 -12.49
C PHE A 67 -1.00 -11.77 -11.39
N GLU A 68 -1.12 -11.38 -10.12
CA GLU A 68 -1.12 -12.36 -9.01
C GLU A 68 -2.22 -13.41 -9.16
N MET A 69 -3.43 -13.00 -9.58
CA MET A 69 -4.57 -13.89 -9.78
C MET A 69 -4.27 -14.99 -10.79
N ILE A 70 -3.62 -14.67 -11.90
CA ILE A 70 -3.38 -15.61 -13.00
C ILE A 70 -2.08 -16.42 -12.86
N THR A 71 -1.19 -16.05 -11.92
CA THR A 71 0.12 -16.73 -11.78
C THR A 71 0.30 -17.49 -10.46
N VAL A 72 0.08 -16.85 -9.31
CA VAL A 72 0.53 -17.36 -8.00
C VAL A 72 -0.61 -17.47 -6.98
N SER A 73 -1.78 -16.90 -7.28
CA SER A 73 -2.90 -16.87 -6.35
C SER A 73 -3.72 -18.14 -6.40
N SER A 74 -4.07 -18.66 -5.23
CA SER A 74 -5.01 -19.77 -5.06
C SER A 74 -6.45 -19.31 -4.79
N THR A 75 -6.69 -17.99 -4.71
CA THR A 75 -7.98 -17.42 -4.28
C THR A 75 -8.89 -16.96 -5.43
N GLY A 76 -8.41 -17.07 -6.68
CA GLY A 76 -9.15 -16.68 -7.88
C GLY A 76 -9.68 -15.24 -7.85
N ILE A 77 -10.86 -15.05 -8.46
CA ILE A 77 -11.49 -13.73 -8.66
C ILE A 77 -11.81 -13.03 -7.33
N ILE A 78 -12.23 -13.77 -6.30
CA ILE A 78 -12.59 -13.18 -5.01
C ILE A 78 -11.35 -12.52 -4.38
N GLY A 79 -10.23 -13.25 -4.32
CA GLY A 79 -9.02 -12.65 -3.78
C GLY A 79 -8.43 -11.57 -4.67
N PHE A 80 -8.63 -11.61 -6.00
CA PHE A 80 -8.33 -10.48 -6.87
C PHE A 80 -9.08 -9.22 -6.43
N VAL A 81 -10.41 -9.30 -6.30
CA VAL A 81 -11.26 -8.17 -5.89
C VAL A 81 -10.85 -7.65 -4.52
N MET A 82 -10.61 -8.53 -3.54
CA MET A 82 -10.16 -8.13 -2.20
C MET A 82 -8.81 -7.41 -2.23
N ASN A 83 -7.85 -7.89 -3.02
CA ASN A 83 -6.54 -7.25 -3.16
C ASN A 83 -6.65 -5.87 -3.84
N VAL A 84 -7.47 -5.73 -4.87
CA VAL A 84 -7.71 -4.44 -5.55
C VAL A 84 -8.30 -3.43 -4.58
N ILE A 85 -9.33 -3.82 -3.83
CA ILE A 85 -9.98 -2.94 -2.84
C ILE A 85 -8.97 -2.53 -1.76
N ALA A 86 -8.22 -3.49 -1.21
CA ALA A 86 -7.21 -3.20 -0.19
C ALA A 86 -6.16 -2.21 -0.70
N ALA A 87 -5.62 -2.46 -1.90
CA ALA A 87 -4.61 -1.61 -2.52
C ALA A 87 -5.16 -0.19 -2.75
N ILE A 88 -6.34 -0.03 -3.37
CA ILE A 88 -6.91 1.29 -3.63
C ILE A 88 -7.17 2.05 -2.32
N CYS A 89 -7.79 1.41 -1.33
CA CYS A 89 -8.12 2.05 -0.05
C CYS A 89 -6.87 2.53 0.70
N PHE A 90 -5.75 1.80 0.62
CA PHE A 90 -4.51 2.18 1.28
C PHE A 90 -3.67 3.17 0.46
N VAL A 91 -3.51 2.93 -0.84
CA VAL A 91 -2.58 3.66 -1.72
C VAL A 91 -3.11 5.02 -2.14
N LEU A 92 -4.41 5.12 -2.43
CA LEU A 92 -4.97 6.32 -3.03
C LEU A 92 -4.95 7.56 -2.10
N PRO A 93 -5.29 7.45 -0.80
CA PRO A 93 -5.26 8.59 0.11
C PRO A 93 -3.88 9.29 0.25
N PRO A 94 -2.75 8.60 0.50
CA PRO A 94 -1.43 9.24 0.56
C PRO A 94 -1.02 9.86 -0.78
N VAL A 95 -1.32 9.20 -1.90
CA VAL A 95 -1.00 9.72 -3.24
C VAL A 95 -1.79 11.00 -3.54
N LEU A 96 -3.08 11.04 -3.22
CA LEU A 96 -3.92 12.24 -3.39
C LEU A 96 -3.47 13.39 -2.48
N ALA A 97 -3.25 13.12 -1.20
CA ALA A 97 -2.85 14.12 -0.23
C ALA A 97 -1.50 14.75 -0.60
N TYR A 98 -0.53 13.92 -1.00
CA TYR A 98 0.78 14.36 -1.46
C TYR A 98 0.71 15.10 -2.81
N SER A 99 -0.10 14.63 -3.75
CA SER A 99 -0.22 15.27 -5.07
C SER A 99 -0.84 16.67 -5.00
N LYS A 100 -1.77 16.90 -4.07
CA LYS A 100 -2.36 18.24 -3.85
C LYS A 100 -1.35 19.25 -3.33
N LYS A 101 -0.55 18.87 -2.33
CA LYS A 101 0.63 19.66 -1.90
C LYS A 101 1.74 18.69 -1.53
N LYS A 102 2.86 18.80 -2.25
CA LYS A 102 4.05 17.92 -2.16
C LYS A 102 4.82 18.16 -0.86
N LYS A 103 4.17 17.92 0.28
CA LYS A 103 4.69 18.10 1.65
C LYS A 103 4.61 16.79 2.42
N THR A 104 5.64 16.51 3.23
CA THR A 104 5.68 15.30 4.06
C THR A 104 4.52 15.20 5.04
N LYS A 105 4.06 16.32 5.61
CA LYS A 105 2.87 16.36 6.47
C LYS A 105 1.65 15.76 5.77
N ASN A 106 1.45 16.08 4.50
CA ASN A 106 0.31 15.56 3.74
C ASN A 106 0.46 14.07 3.43
N LEU A 107 1.68 13.61 3.15
CA LEU A 107 1.97 12.19 3.01
C LEU A 107 1.60 11.44 4.29
N ILE A 108 2.04 11.91 5.46
CA ILE A 108 1.72 11.28 6.76
C ILE A 108 0.21 11.26 7.01
N ILE A 109 -0.48 12.39 6.81
CA ILE A 109 -1.95 12.45 6.97
C ILE A 109 -2.64 11.45 6.03
N GLY A 110 -2.22 11.41 4.77
CA GLY A 110 -2.78 10.48 3.80
C GLY A 110 -2.48 9.02 4.13
N LEU A 111 -1.30 8.70 4.67
CA LEU A 111 -0.97 7.35 5.15
C LEU A 111 -1.89 6.93 6.31
N ILE A 112 -2.13 7.81 7.28
CA ILE A 112 -3.06 7.55 8.39
C ILE A 112 -4.47 7.29 7.87
N ILE A 113 -4.98 8.14 6.96
CA ILE A 113 -6.28 7.94 6.32
C ILE A 113 -6.30 6.60 5.55
N GLY A 114 -5.23 6.28 4.83
CA GLY A 114 -5.07 5.02 4.12
C GLY A 114 -5.15 3.79 5.04
N ILE A 115 -4.51 3.82 6.20
CA ILE A 115 -4.59 2.73 7.20
C ILE A 115 -6.04 2.54 7.68
N VAL A 116 -6.72 3.64 8.00
CA VAL A 116 -8.12 3.60 8.46
C VAL A 116 -9.04 3.05 7.36
N MET A 117 -8.90 3.55 6.12
CA MET A 117 -9.69 3.09 4.98
C MET A 117 -9.42 1.61 4.66
N LEU A 118 -8.15 1.20 4.62
CA LEU A 118 -7.75 -0.21 4.44
C LEU A 118 -8.46 -1.09 5.47
N THR A 119 -8.35 -0.74 6.75
CA THR A 119 -8.89 -1.55 7.85
C THR A 119 -10.41 -1.61 7.78
N ALA A 120 -11.09 -0.47 7.63
CA ALA A 120 -12.54 -0.42 7.56
C ALA A 120 -13.11 -1.22 6.37
N PHE A 121 -12.54 -1.05 5.17
CA PHE A 121 -12.98 -1.77 3.99
C PHE A 121 -12.64 -3.25 4.06
N MET A 122 -11.49 -3.63 4.63
CA MET A 122 -11.16 -5.05 4.78
C MET A 122 -12.06 -5.74 5.81
N LEU A 123 -12.52 -5.06 6.86
CA LEU A 123 -13.53 -5.61 7.76
C LEU A 123 -14.86 -5.83 7.04
N LEU A 124 -15.33 -4.81 6.30
CA LEU A 124 -16.57 -4.88 5.53
C LEU A 124 -16.53 -6.00 4.48
N TRP A 125 -15.48 -6.02 3.65
CA TRP A 125 -15.40 -6.98 2.54
C TRP A 125 -15.05 -8.39 2.98
N ASN A 126 -14.34 -8.59 4.10
CA ASN A 126 -14.24 -9.93 4.69
C ASN A 126 -15.60 -10.42 5.20
N TYR A 127 -16.41 -9.56 5.81
CA TYR A 127 -17.77 -9.96 6.23
C TYR A 127 -18.64 -10.40 5.04
N VAL A 128 -18.49 -9.74 3.88
CA VAL A 128 -19.29 -10.03 2.67
C VAL A 128 -18.75 -11.23 1.88
N LEU A 129 -17.45 -11.27 1.60
CA LEU A 129 -16.85 -12.20 0.64
C LEU A 129 -16.29 -13.47 1.27
N SER A 130 -15.78 -13.41 2.51
CA SER A 130 -15.17 -14.57 3.16
C SER A 130 -16.16 -15.73 3.39
N PRO A 131 -17.45 -15.52 3.71
CA PRO A 131 -18.44 -16.61 3.76
C PRO A 131 -18.58 -17.34 2.42
N ILE A 132 -18.55 -16.60 1.31
CA ILE A 132 -18.68 -17.15 -0.04
C ILE A 132 -17.40 -17.92 -0.41
N PHE A 133 -16.24 -17.37 -0.07
CA PHE A 133 -14.96 -17.97 -0.40
C PHE A 133 -14.65 -19.24 0.41
N PHE A 134 -14.85 -19.21 1.72
CA PHE A 134 -14.52 -20.33 2.61
C PHE A 134 -15.69 -21.29 2.87
N GLY A 135 -16.91 -20.95 2.44
CA GLY A 135 -18.12 -21.69 2.79
C GLY A 135 -18.48 -21.58 4.28
N TYR A 136 -17.97 -20.56 4.98
CA TYR A 136 -18.21 -20.35 6.41
C TYR A 136 -19.54 -19.64 6.67
N SER A 137 -20.12 -19.89 7.85
CA SER A 137 -21.21 -19.07 8.33
C SER A 137 -20.73 -17.64 8.62
N ARG A 138 -21.61 -16.64 8.42
CA ARG A 138 -21.28 -15.24 8.77
C ARG A 138 -20.90 -15.10 10.24
N ALA A 139 -21.52 -15.87 11.13
CA ALA A 139 -21.18 -15.89 12.55
C ALA A 139 -19.73 -16.34 12.81
N ALA A 140 -19.21 -17.30 12.03
CA ALA A 140 -17.81 -17.71 12.12
C ALA A 140 -16.86 -16.60 11.64
N VAL A 141 -17.21 -15.89 10.57
CA VAL A 141 -16.41 -14.76 10.06
C VAL A 141 -16.39 -13.59 11.06
N VAL A 142 -17.52 -13.26 11.67
CA VAL A 142 -17.61 -12.20 12.69
C VAL A 142 -16.63 -12.44 13.85
N LYS A 143 -16.47 -13.71 14.27
CA LYS A 143 -15.50 -14.10 15.30
C LYS A 143 -14.04 -13.86 14.89
N MET A 144 -13.74 -13.68 13.60
CA MET A 144 -12.40 -13.41 13.08
C MET A 144 -12.16 -11.92 12.76
N LEU A 145 -13.21 -11.11 12.63
CA LEU A 145 -13.08 -9.70 12.19
C LEU A 145 -12.19 -8.90 13.14
N ILE A 146 -12.50 -8.92 14.44
CA ILE A 146 -11.73 -8.18 15.45
C ILE A 146 -10.37 -8.85 15.73
N PRO A 147 -10.28 -10.17 15.98
CA PRO A 147 -9.00 -10.77 16.39
C PRO A 147 -8.01 -11.10 15.29
N VAL A 148 -8.45 -11.13 14.03
CA VAL A 148 -7.58 -11.51 12.92
C VAL A 148 -7.53 -10.41 11.86
N ILE A 149 -8.69 -10.00 11.33
CA ILE A 149 -8.73 -9.10 10.19
C ILE A 149 -8.31 -7.68 10.57
N LEU A 150 -8.81 -7.15 11.69
CA LEU A 150 -8.50 -5.80 12.17
C LEU A 150 -7.00 -5.63 12.48
N PRO A 151 -6.36 -6.44 13.34
CA PRO A 151 -4.95 -6.25 13.69
C PRO A 151 -4.04 -6.47 12.47
N PHE A 152 -4.34 -7.45 11.61
CA PHE A 152 -3.56 -7.67 10.39
C PHE A 152 -3.53 -6.43 9.49
N ASN A 153 -4.69 -5.80 9.23
CA ASN A 153 -4.74 -4.66 8.32
C ASN A 153 -4.09 -3.40 8.92
N LEU A 154 -4.23 -3.18 10.23
CA LEU A 154 -3.53 -2.10 10.93
C LEU A 154 -2.01 -2.29 10.86
N ILE A 155 -1.51 -3.51 11.09
CA ILE A 155 -0.08 -3.80 11.04
C ILE A 155 0.43 -3.70 9.60
N LYS A 156 -0.26 -4.29 8.63
CA LYS A 156 0.09 -4.19 7.19
C LYS A 156 0.19 -2.73 6.76
N GLY A 157 -0.82 -1.92 7.08
CA GLY A 157 -0.83 -0.50 6.74
C GLY A 157 0.28 0.28 7.45
N SER A 158 0.56 -0.02 8.71
CA SER A 158 1.62 0.65 9.49
C SER A 158 3.01 0.32 8.96
N LEU A 159 3.31 -0.97 8.70
CA LEU A 159 4.58 -1.41 8.11
C LEU A 159 4.81 -0.77 6.74
N ASN A 160 3.80 -0.79 5.86
CA ASN A 160 3.91 -0.15 4.55
C ASN A 160 4.09 1.37 4.68
N SER A 161 3.44 2.01 5.65
CA SER A 161 3.63 3.45 5.91
C SER A 161 5.04 3.78 6.38
N ILE A 162 5.63 2.97 7.28
CA ILE A 162 7.02 3.12 7.71
C ILE A 162 7.96 3.02 6.52
N LEU A 163 7.79 1.97 5.69
CA LEU A 163 8.61 1.77 4.49
C LEU A 163 8.49 2.92 3.51
N VAL A 164 7.28 3.44 3.26
CA VAL A 164 7.09 4.65 2.44
C VAL A 164 7.85 5.84 3.02
N LEU A 165 7.75 6.10 4.32
CA LEU A 165 8.41 7.26 4.96
C LEU A 165 9.94 7.17 4.96
N ILE A 166 10.50 5.95 4.97
CA ILE A 166 11.94 5.73 4.85
C ILE A 166 12.39 5.87 3.39
N LEU A 167 11.66 5.25 2.46
CA LEU A 167 12.10 5.09 1.08
C LEU A 167 11.77 6.29 0.17
N TYR A 168 10.78 7.12 0.52
CA TYR A 168 10.33 8.17 -0.42
C TYR A 168 11.43 9.20 -0.73
N LYS A 169 12.24 9.61 0.25
CA LYS A 169 13.33 10.57 0.03
C LYS A 169 14.43 10.01 -0.88
N PRO A 170 15.08 8.89 -0.56
CA PRO A 170 16.18 8.38 -1.39
C PRO A 170 15.70 8.07 -2.81
N ILE A 171 14.46 7.59 -2.98
CA ILE A 171 13.90 7.31 -4.31
C ILE A 171 13.63 8.59 -5.10
N VAL A 172 13.02 9.61 -4.49
CA VAL A 172 12.84 10.91 -5.15
C VAL A 172 14.20 11.52 -5.52
N GLN A 173 15.19 11.46 -4.64
CA GLN A 173 16.53 11.97 -4.93
C GLN A 173 17.23 11.20 -6.06
N ALA A 174 17.15 9.86 -6.07
CA ALA A 174 17.72 9.03 -7.13
C ALA A 174 17.09 9.33 -8.50
N LEU A 175 15.76 9.49 -8.53
CA LEU A 175 15.04 9.79 -9.76
C LEU A 175 15.27 11.22 -10.27
N LEU A 176 15.56 12.18 -9.39
CA LEU A 176 15.99 13.53 -9.78
C LEU A 176 17.41 13.51 -10.35
N LYS A 177 18.34 12.76 -9.73
CA LYS A 177 19.74 12.65 -10.19
C LYS A 177 19.88 11.96 -11.54
N SER A 178 18.96 11.05 -11.89
CA SER A 178 19.02 10.33 -13.15
C SER A 178 18.59 11.17 -14.37
N ASN A 179 18.20 12.45 -14.19
CA ASN A 179 17.59 13.31 -15.22
C ASN A 179 16.32 12.70 -15.87
N ILE A 180 15.78 11.62 -15.31
CA ILE A 180 14.58 10.98 -15.85
C ILE A 180 13.34 11.77 -15.46
N LEU A 181 13.34 12.39 -14.27
CA LEU A 181 12.30 13.31 -13.80
C LEU A 181 12.79 14.76 -13.94
N ARG A 182 11.92 15.67 -14.36
CA ARG A 182 12.28 17.09 -14.38
C ARG A 182 12.10 17.67 -12.99
N THR A 183 12.97 18.57 -12.57
CA THR A 183 12.87 19.30 -11.29
C THR A 183 11.53 20.03 -11.13
N SER A 184 10.89 20.42 -12.25
CA SER A 184 9.52 20.96 -12.28
C SER A 184 8.44 20.01 -11.75
N ASP A 185 8.68 18.69 -11.76
CA ASP A 185 7.75 17.66 -11.29
C ASP A 185 7.77 17.54 -9.74
N PHE A 186 8.85 18.01 -9.09
CA PHE A 186 9.09 17.94 -7.65
C PHE A 186 9.51 19.30 -7.09
N ASN A 187 8.57 20.23 -6.97
CA ASN A 187 8.88 21.57 -6.47
C ASN A 187 9.35 21.66 -5.00
N ILE A 188 9.51 20.55 -4.28
CA ILE A 188 10.02 20.57 -2.91
C ILE A 188 10.77 19.26 -2.69
N ILE A 189 12.11 19.29 -2.75
CA ILE A 189 12.91 18.22 -2.17
C ILE A 189 12.51 18.16 -0.68
N PRO A 190 12.01 17.03 -0.17
CA PRO A 190 11.58 16.94 1.22
C PRO A 190 12.79 17.10 2.14
N GLN A 191 12.95 18.29 2.72
CA GLN A 191 13.96 18.56 3.73
C GLN A 191 13.75 17.59 4.90
N GLU A 192 14.85 17.11 5.51
CA GLU A 192 14.75 16.30 6.71
C GLU A 192 13.94 17.05 7.78
N ASN A 193 12.88 16.42 8.25
CA ASN A 193 11.96 17.03 9.19
C ASN A 193 11.82 16.08 10.37
N LYS A 194 12.01 16.61 11.58
CA LYS A 194 11.77 15.91 12.85
C LYS A 194 10.40 15.22 12.86
N LEU A 195 9.41 15.79 12.17
CA LEU A 195 8.08 15.20 11.98
C LEU A 195 8.11 13.81 11.34
N THR A 196 8.97 13.56 10.35
CA THR A 196 9.11 12.23 9.72
C THR A 196 9.63 11.22 10.72
N ASN A 197 10.65 11.59 11.49
CA ASN A 197 11.25 10.70 12.49
C ASN A 197 10.25 10.38 13.60
N TYR A 198 9.51 11.38 14.10
CA TYR A 198 8.44 11.15 15.08
C TYR A 198 7.33 10.27 14.53
N ALA A 199 6.91 10.46 13.28
CA ALA A 199 5.90 9.61 12.65
C ALA A 199 6.38 8.16 12.51
N ILE A 200 7.64 7.93 12.10
CA ILE A 200 8.23 6.59 12.02
C ILE A 200 8.26 5.94 13.40
N VAL A 201 8.78 6.64 14.42
CA VAL A 201 8.84 6.12 15.79
C VAL A 201 7.45 5.77 16.32
N ALA A 202 6.47 6.65 16.13
CA ALA A 202 5.09 6.40 16.54
C ALA A 202 4.50 5.17 15.83
N LEU A 203 4.67 5.05 14.51
CA LEU A 203 4.19 3.89 13.76
C LEU A 203 4.88 2.59 14.19
N VAL A 204 6.18 2.63 14.50
CA VAL A 204 6.93 1.47 15.01
C VAL A 204 6.36 1.05 16.37
N ILE A 205 6.19 2.00 17.30
CA ILE A 205 5.62 1.72 18.62
C ILE A 205 4.21 1.13 18.49
N ILE A 206 3.34 1.75 17.69
CA ILE A 206 1.98 1.25 17.43
C ILE A 206 2.02 -0.16 16.83
N THR A 207 2.90 -0.41 15.86
CA THR A 207 3.04 -1.73 15.24
C THR A 207 3.47 -2.79 16.25
N ILE A 208 4.44 -2.47 17.12
CA ILE A 208 4.89 -3.37 18.19
C ILE A 208 3.75 -3.65 19.17
N ILE A 209 3.01 -2.62 19.60
CA ILE A 209 1.86 -2.79 20.50
C ILE A 209 0.82 -3.70 19.86
N LEU A 210 0.46 -3.48 18.60
CA LEU A 210 -0.51 -4.31 17.88
C LEU A 210 -0.03 -5.77 17.76
N LEU A 211 1.26 -5.98 17.49
CA LEU A 211 1.85 -7.33 17.44
C LEU A 211 1.76 -8.03 18.80
N VAL A 212 2.12 -7.34 19.89
CA VAL A 212 2.04 -7.89 21.25
C VAL A 212 0.61 -8.21 21.64
N LEU A 213 -0.33 -7.30 21.40
CA LEU A 213 -1.74 -7.51 21.72
C LEU A 213 -2.36 -8.66 20.92
N SER A 214 -1.99 -8.80 19.64
CA SER A 214 -2.40 -9.92 18.80
C SER A 214 -1.79 -11.25 19.27
N TYR A 215 -0.50 -11.25 19.65
CA TYR A 215 0.17 -12.43 20.19
C TYR A 215 -0.45 -12.91 21.52
N LEU A 216 -0.82 -11.96 22.38
CA LEU A 216 -1.50 -12.23 23.65
C LEU A 216 -3.00 -12.56 23.49
N LYS A 217 -3.54 -12.53 22.26
CA LYS A 217 -4.97 -12.73 21.95
C LYS A 217 -5.89 -11.76 22.71
N LEU A 218 -5.40 -10.55 22.98
CA LEU A 218 -6.14 -9.49 23.67
C LEU A 218 -6.96 -8.63 22.70
N ILE A 219 -6.55 -8.61 21.43
CA ILE A 219 -7.36 -8.12 20.32
C ILE A 219 -7.43 -9.25 19.33
#